data_AF-A0ABD1ML11-F1
#
_entry.id   AF-A0ABD1ML11-F1
#
_cell.length_a   1.000
_cell.length_b   1.000
_cell.length_c   1.000
_cell.angle_alpha   90.00
_cell.angle_beta   90.00
_cell.angle_gamma   90.00
#
_symmetry.space_group_name_H-M   'P 1'
#
loop_
_entity.id
_entity.type
_entity.pdbx_description
1 polymer ?
#
loop_
_entity_poly.entity_id
_entity_poly.type
_entity_poly.pdbx_seq_one_letter_code
_entity_poly.pdbx_strand_id
1 'polypeptide(L)'
;MVNKVGFHSVEFYYASQISFSCVVFPAILIAYFGQAAYLRKFPENGGFVPIVLAFFLPIFMGIWHYVQKERYMFELKNKVSVEYLQKLANSPKVNRVPGIGLLYSELVQGIPPIFSHFISNIPSIHSVVVFVSIKAIPIAYVALEERFLFQQVKPREQRIFRCIVRHGYRDVLGDDVEFECQLVQHLKEFICQESYMLKTEGTNADEQTLTLANENDMKNTINAIDETILVEPHASSDSIQGYEVTKEIEFIEKQMENGVVYMLGEAEVVADPKSSIFKKIVVNHGYDFLRKNFREEDRSMTIPRKKLLKVGMTYEI
;
A
#
# COMPACT_ATOMS: atom_id res chain seq x y z
N MET A 1 -12.31 26.04 -9.16
CA MET A 1 -11.00 25.58 -9.69
C MET A 1 -10.41 24.59 -8.69
N VAL A 2 -11.14 23.50 -8.41
CA VAL A 2 -10.89 22.12 -8.88
C VAL A 2 -9.49 21.62 -8.52
N ASN A 3 -9.36 21.21 -7.26
CA ASN A 3 -8.35 20.30 -6.76
C ASN A 3 -8.44 18.97 -7.53
N LYS A 4 -7.42 18.67 -8.34
CA LYS A 4 -7.28 17.40 -9.06
C LYS A 4 -5.81 17.03 -9.10
N VAL A 5 -5.29 16.51 -7.99
CA VAL A 5 -3.94 15.93 -7.95
C VAL A 5 -3.96 14.70 -7.06
N GLY A 6 -4.40 13.59 -7.64
CA GLY A 6 -4.46 12.27 -7.01
C GLY A 6 -4.63 11.22 -8.10
N PHE A 7 -3.79 11.30 -9.13
CA PHE A 7 -4.03 10.61 -10.41
C PHE A 7 -2.76 9.99 -11.02
N HIS A 8 -1.59 10.09 -10.37
CA HIS A 8 -0.37 10.31 -11.14
C HIS A 8 0.79 9.30 -11.08
N SER A 9 0.65 8.12 -10.45
CA SER A 9 1.80 7.19 -10.39
C SER A 9 1.66 5.99 -11.34
N VAL A 10 0.53 5.29 -11.30
CA VAL A 10 0.28 4.09 -12.14
C VAL A 10 -0.54 4.44 -13.39
N GLU A 11 -1.62 5.22 -13.25
CA GLU A 11 -2.35 5.75 -14.43
C GLU A 11 -1.53 6.78 -15.18
N PHE A 12 -0.67 7.58 -14.55
CA PHE A 12 0.27 8.41 -15.31
C PHE A 12 1.30 7.58 -16.06
N TYR A 13 1.63 6.37 -15.62
CA TYR A 13 2.55 5.51 -16.36
C TYR A 13 1.87 4.98 -17.62
N TYR A 14 0.65 4.45 -17.50
CA TYR A 14 -0.13 3.99 -18.66
C TYR A 14 -0.61 5.15 -19.54
N ALA A 15 -1.06 6.26 -18.95
CA ALA A 15 -1.45 7.48 -19.67
C ALA A 15 -0.25 8.19 -20.26
N SER A 16 0.94 8.18 -19.64
CA SER A 16 2.18 8.65 -20.29
C SER A 16 2.57 7.69 -21.41
N GLN A 17 2.43 6.38 -21.25
CA GLN A 17 2.77 5.41 -22.29
C GLN A 17 1.80 5.50 -23.49
N ILE A 18 0.51 5.67 -23.23
CA ILE A 18 -0.54 5.86 -24.25
C ILE A 18 -0.42 7.26 -24.87
N SER A 19 -0.25 8.32 -24.08
CA SER A 19 -0.04 9.69 -24.61
C SER A 19 1.26 9.79 -25.39
N PHE A 20 2.32 9.10 -24.96
CA PHE A 20 3.58 9.03 -25.71
C PHE A 20 3.39 8.29 -27.03
N SER A 21 2.68 7.16 -27.04
CA SER A 21 2.42 6.38 -28.26
C SER A 21 1.43 7.06 -29.23
N CYS A 22 0.43 7.77 -28.71
CA CYS A 22 -0.66 8.35 -29.50
C CYS A 22 -0.46 9.84 -29.83
N VAL A 23 0.36 10.57 -29.06
CA VAL A 23 0.58 12.02 -29.26
C VAL A 23 2.03 12.30 -29.60
N VAL A 24 2.97 11.82 -28.78
CA VAL A 24 4.40 12.13 -28.98
C VAL A 24 4.95 11.43 -30.22
N PHE A 25 4.66 10.15 -30.40
CA PHE A 25 5.15 9.37 -31.54
C PHE A 25 4.58 9.85 -32.89
N PRO A 26 3.27 10.14 -33.04
CA PRO A 26 2.73 10.71 -34.28
C PRO A 26 3.21 12.15 -34.51
N ALA A 27 3.35 12.96 -33.46
CA ALA A 27 3.91 14.31 -33.60
C ALA A 27 5.37 14.27 -34.07
N ILE A 28 6.18 13.33 -33.56
CA ILE A 28 7.56 13.11 -34.02
C ILE A 28 7.57 12.63 -35.48
N LEU A 29 6.68 11.69 -35.86
CA LEU A 29 6.58 11.24 -37.25
C LEU A 29 6.18 12.37 -38.20
N ILE A 30 5.16 13.17 -37.85
CA ILE A 30 4.72 14.32 -38.65
C ILE A 30 5.84 15.36 -38.76
N ALA A 31 6.55 15.64 -37.66
CA ALA A 31 7.72 16.51 -37.67
C ALA A 31 8.81 15.96 -38.59
N TYR A 32 9.11 14.67 -38.53
CA TYR A 32 10.12 14.01 -39.36
C TYR A 32 9.75 14.04 -40.85
N PHE A 33 8.48 13.76 -41.20
CA PHE A 33 7.99 13.87 -42.57
C PHE A 33 8.00 15.33 -43.07
N GLY A 34 7.60 16.29 -42.24
CA GLY A 34 7.67 17.72 -42.55
C GLY A 34 9.10 18.21 -42.77
N GLN A 35 10.06 17.70 -41.98
CA GLN A 35 11.48 18.00 -42.13
C GLN A 35 12.09 17.36 -43.37
N ALA A 36 11.74 16.12 -43.69
CA ALA A 36 12.18 15.47 -44.93
C ALA A 36 11.70 16.26 -46.17
N ALA A 37 10.48 16.82 -46.12
CA ALA A 37 9.96 17.70 -47.16
C ALA A 37 10.68 19.07 -47.20
N TYR A 38 11.07 19.62 -46.04
CA TYR A 38 11.78 20.89 -45.94
C TYR A 38 13.23 20.81 -46.43
N LEU A 39 13.97 19.76 -46.04
CA LEU A 39 15.34 19.50 -46.48
C LEU A 39 15.43 19.29 -47.99
N ARG A 40 14.37 18.74 -48.60
CA ARG A 40 14.28 18.63 -50.07
C ARG A 40 14.19 19.99 -50.77
N LYS A 41 13.65 21.02 -50.10
CA LYS A 41 13.43 22.36 -50.68
C LYS A 41 14.56 23.35 -50.36
N PHE A 42 15.22 23.22 -49.21
CA PHE A 42 16.30 24.09 -48.77
C PHE A 42 17.52 23.26 -48.28
N PRO A 43 18.36 22.75 -49.20
CA PRO A 43 19.47 21.87 -48.84
C PRO A 43 20.62 22.58 -48.12
N GLU A 44 20.76 23.91 -48.26
CA GLU A 44 21.89 24.67 -47.71
C GLU A 44 21.60 25.31 -46.34
N ASN A 45 20.33 25.57 -45.98
CA ASN A 45 19.96 26.27 -44.74
C ASN A 45 18.84 25.54 -43.99
N GLY A 46 19.25 24.70 -43.04
CA GLY A 46 18.48 24.47 -41.81
C GLY A 46 17.52 23.27 -41.80
N GLY A 47 17.38 22.70 -40.60
CA GLY A 47 16.58 21.50 -40.34
C GLY A 47 17.07 20.68 -39.13
N PHE A 48 18.18 21.09 -38.50
CA PHE A 48 18.80 20.37 -37.39
C PHE A 48 18.02 20.47 -36.07
N VAL A 49 17.33 21.59 -35.81
CA VAL A 49 16.66 21.82 -34.51
C VAL A 49 15.64 20.71 -34.17
N PRO A 50 14.70 20.31 -35.06
CA PRO A 50 13.77 19.25 -34.71
C PRO A 50 14.36 17.83 -34.82
N ILE A 51 15.48 17.63 -35.55
CA ILE A 51 16.24 16.35 -35.52
C ILE A 51 16.85 16.16 -34.13
N VAL A 52 17.50 17.21 -33.64
CA VAL A 52 18.08 17.27 -32.30
C VAL A 52 16.99 17.03 -31.25
N LEU A 53 15.83 17.70 -31.37
CA LEU A 53 14.71 17.51 -30.45
C LEU A 53 14.15 16.07 -30.47
N ALA A 54 13.97 15.49 -31.66
CA ALA A 54 13.47 14.11 -31.83
C ALA A 54 14.45 13.05 -31.30
N PHE A 55 15.74 13.36 -31.25
CA PHE A 55 16.74 12.51 -30.62
C PHE A 55 16.72 12.61 -29.09
N PHE A 56 16.62 13.83 -28.53
CA PHE A 56 16.68 14.04 -27.08
C PHE A 56 15.39 13.65 -26.34
N LEU A 57 14.20 13.89 -26.90
CA LEU A 57 12.93 13.59 -26.21
C LEU A 57 12.76 12.09 -25.85
N PRO A 58 13.02 11.12 -26.75
CA PRO A 58 12.96 9.70 -26.40
C PRO A 58 14.04 9.29 -25.40
N ILE A 59 15.22 9.94 -25.41
CA ILE A 59 16.27 9.67 -24.43
C ILE A 59 15.81 10.07 -23.03
N PHE A 60 15.25 11.27 -22.87
CA PHE A 60 14.72 11.71 -21.59
C PHE A 60 13.61 10.79 -21.06
N MET A 61 12.65 10.44 -21.92
CA MET A 61 11.57 9.52 -21.56
C MET A 61 12.09 8.10 -21.28
N GLY A 62 13.07 7.64 -22.05
CA GLY A 62 13.71 6.34 -21.86
C GLY A 62 14.44 6.25 -20.52
N ILE A 63 15.19 7.29 -20.13
CA ILE A 63 15.84 7.38 -18.82
C ILE A 63 14.79 7.38 -17.71
N TRP A 64 13.74 8.19 -17.84
CA TRP A 64 12.65 8.24 -16.85
C TRP A 64 11.98 6.88 -16.68
N HIS A 65 11.55 6.26 -17.77
CA HIS A 65 10.90 4.95 -17.77
C HIS A 65 11.82 3.85 -17.20
N TYR A 66 13.08 3.84 -17.59
CA TYR A 66 14.07 2.87 -17.11
C TYR A 66 14.22 2.95 -15.59
N VAL A 67 14.47 4.14 -15.04
CA VAL A 67 14.70 4.31 -13.60
C VAL A 67 13.44 4.03 -12.78
N GLN A 68 12.27 4.50 -13.25
CA GLN A 68 10.99 4.23 -12.57
C GLN A 68 10.67 2.72 -12.53
N LYS A 69 10.97 1.99 -13.62
CA LYS A 69 10.82 0.54 -13.67
C LYS A 69 11.79 -0.17 -12.73
N GLU A 70 13.06 0.21 -12.70
CA GLU A 70 14.05 -0.36 -11.79
C GLU A 70 13.71 -0.08 -10.33
N ARG A 71 13.25 1.15 -10.01
CA ARG A 71 12.75 1.53 -8.68
C ARG A 71 11.63 0.58 -8.22
N TYR A 72 10.62 0.39 -9.07
CA TYR A 72 9.50 -0.52 -8.77
C TYR A 72 9.96 -1.97 -8.60
N MET A 73 10.86 -2.45 -9.47
CA MET A 73 11.42 -3.81 -9.36
C MET A 73 12.28 -4.00 -8.11
N PHE A 74 13.00 -2.97 -7.69
CA PHE A 74 13.77 -2.97 -6.44
C PHE A 74 12.85 -3.12 -5.23
N GLU A 75 11.74 -2.38 -5.17
CA GLU A 75 10.76 -2.52 -4.08
C GLU A 75 10.12 -3.90 -4.02
N LEU A 76 9.81 -4.50 -5.16
CA LEU A 76 9.26 -5.86 -5.23
C LEU A 76 10.26 -6.91 -4.76
N LYS A 77 11.54 -6.78 -5.14
CA LYS A 77 12.61 -7.70 -4.77
C LYS A 77 12.98 -7.58 -3.30
N ASN A 78 13.06 -6.35 -2.79
CA ASN A 78 13.43 -6.04 -1.41
C ASN A 78 12.21 -5.91 -0.48
N LYS A 79 11.12 -6.61 -0.80
CA LYS A 79 9.96 -6.69 0.09
C LYS A 79 10.37 -7.33 1.41
N VAL A 80 9.92 -6.74 2.51
CA VAL A 80 10.23 -7.26 3.85
C VAL A 80 9.29 -8.42 4.16
N SER A 81 9.86 -9.52 4.66
CA SER A 81 9.06 -10.66 5.12
C SER A 81 8.28 -10.30 6.37
N VAL A 82 7.08 -10.86 6.48
CA VAL A 82 6.22 -10.66 7.64
C VAL A 82 6.91 -11.15 8.93
N GLU A 83 7.67 -12.24 8.85
CA GLU A 83 8.44 -12.81 9.95
C GLU A 83 9.55 -11.88 10.47
N TYR A 84 10.26 -11.19 9.58
CA TYR A 84 11.29 -10.23 9.97
C TYR A 84 10.67 -9.08 10.78
N LEU A 85 9.52 -8.60 10.31
CA LEU A 85 8.79 -7.55 10.98
C LEU A 85 8.27 -8.00 12.35
N GLN A 86 7.85 -9.26 12.45
CA GLN A 86 7.41 -9.82 13.72
C GLN A 86 8.53 -9.78 14.76
N LYS A 87 9.73 -10.21 14.38
CA LYS A 87 10.92 -10.17 15.24
C LYS A 87 11.26 -8.74 15.66
N LEU A 88 11.10 -7.78 14.75
CA LEU A 88 11.38 -6.37 15.03
C LEU A 88 10.33 -5.75 15.97
N ALA A 89 9.06 -5.99 15.71
CA ALA A 89 7.94 -5.46 16.50
C ALA A 89 7.84 -6.09 17.89
N ASN A 90 8.25 -7.36 18.06
CA ASN A 90 8.30 -8.03 19.35
C ASN A 90 9.61 -7.78 20.11
N SER A 91 10.56 -7.05 19.51
CA SER A 91 11.80 -6.71 20.20
C SER A 91 11.51 -5.68 21.29
N PRO A 92 12.07 -5.82 22.51
CA PRO A 92 11.86 -4.88 23.62
C PRO A 92 12.47 -3.50 23.36
N LYS A 93 13.14 -3.31 22.22
CA LYS A 93 13.73 -2.06 21.79
C LYS A 93 12.73 -1.13 21.11
N VAL A 94 11.62 -1.66 20.58
CA VAL A 94 10.63 -0.88 19.82
C VAL A 94 9.45 -0.51 20.70
N ASN A 95 9.23 0.78 20.91
CA ASN A 95 8.14 1.29 21.75
C ASN A 95 6.88 1.57 20.95
N ARG A 96 5.73 1.07 21.42
CA ARG A 96 4.43 1.42 20.83
C ARG A 96 3.92 2.75 21.37
N VAL A 97 3.70 3.72 20.49
CA VAL A 97 3.08 5.00 20.83
C VAL A 97 1.57 4.95 20.59
N PRO A 98 0.76 5.65 21.39
CA PRO A 98 -0.68 5.76 21.16
C PRO A 98 -0.96 6.51 19.85
N GLY A 99 -2.01 6.11 19.14
CA GLY A 99 -2.40 6.69 17.84
C GLY A 99 -2.42 5.68 16.70
N ILE A 100 -2.91 6.14 15.54
CA ILE A 100 -2.97 5.35 14.29
C ILE A 100 -1.91 5.86 13.31
N GLY A 101 -1.05 4.97 12.84
CA GLY A 101 -0.06 5.28 11.82
C GLY A 101 -0.50 4.80 10.44
N LEU A 102 -0.74 5.71 9.51
CA LEU A 102 -1.06 5.40 8.11
C LEU A 102 0.21 5.44 7.27
N LEU A 103 0.72 4.28 6.82
CA LEU A 103 1.87 4.23 5.91
C LEU A 103 1.41 4.08 4.47
N TYR A 104 1.67 5.09 3.64
CA TYR A 104 1.33 5.02 2.22
C TYR A 104 2.36 4.22 1.42
N SER A 105 1.86 3.30 0.60
CA SER A 105 2.70 2.44 -0.23
C SER A 105 2.04 2.03 -1.53
N GLU A 106 2.83 1.93 -2.59
CA GLU A 106 2.42 1.40 -3.90
C GLU A 106 2.43 -0.13 -3.94
N LEU A 107 3.05 -0.77 -2.94
CA LEU A 107 3.22 -2.21 -2.87
C LEU A 107 1.92 -2.91 -2.43
N VAL A 108 1.31 -3.64 -3.36
CA VAL A 108 0.06 -4.38 -3.15
C VAL A 108 0.25 -5.61 -2.25
N GLN A 109 1.43 -6.23 -2.32
CA GLN A 109 1.75 -7.47 -1.61
C GLN A 109 3.11 -7.37 -0.91
N GLY A 110 3.15 -7.70 0.37
CA GLY A 110 4.36 -7.61 1.19
C GLY A 110 4.55 -6.24 1.84
N ILE A 111 5.48 -6.17 2.79
CA ILE A 111 5.69 -4.96 3.58
C ILE A 111 6.77 -4.10 2.90
N PRO A 112 6.52 -2.79 2.71
CA PRO A 112 7.49 -1.90 2.05
C PRO A 112 8.81 -1.83 2.82
N PRO A 113 9.98 -1.83 2.14
CA PRO A 113 11.29 -1.74 2.78
C PRO A 113 11.47 -0.45 3.60
N ILE A 114 10.79 0.63 3.22
CA ILE A 114 10.83 1.89 3.97
C ILE A 114 10.40 1.72 5.44
N PHE A 115 9.51 0.78 5.74
CA PHE A 115 9.04 0.57 7.10
C PHE A 115 10.10 -0.05 8.01
N SER A 116 10.90 -0.99 7.49
CA SER A 116 12.02 -1.54 8.27
C SER A 116 13.13 -0.52 8.45
N HIS A 117 13.40 0.30 7.42
CA HIS A 117 14.32 1.43 7.51
C HIS A 117 13.88 2.44 8.57
N PHE A 118 12.59 2.79 8.58
CA PHE A 118 12.01 3.68 9.57
C PHE A 118 12.20 3.18 11.00
N ILE A 119 11.83 1.93 11.30
CA ILE A 119 11.93 1.39 12.67
C ILE A 119 13.39 1.28 13.12
N SER A 120 14.32 1.02 12.20
CA SER A 120 15.75 0.93 12.50
C SER A 120 16.32 2.29 12.95
N ASN A 121 15.81 3.38 12.37
CA ASN A 121 16.23 4.74 12.70
C ASN A 121 15.48 5.32 13.90
N ILE A 122 14.19 5.03 13.99
CA ILE A 122 13.29 5.50 15.06
C ILE A 122 12.59 4.26 15.62
N PRO A 123 13.02 3.74 16.78
CA PRO A 123 12.49 2.51 17.35
C PRO A 123 11.12 2.76 18.03
N SER A 124 10.17 3.28 17.26
CA SER A 124 8.81 3.54 17.70
C SER A 124 7.81 3.25 16.59
N ILE A 125 6.72 2.58 16.96
CA ILE A 125 5.62 2.26 16.04
C ILE A 125 4.29 2.70 16.65
N HIS A 126 3.32 3.04 15.81
CA HIS A 126 1.97 3.34 16.29
C HIS A 126 1.29 2.08 16.82
N SER A 127 0.35 2.28 17.75
CA SER A 127 -0.40 1.19 18.39
C SER A 127 -1.24 0.40 17.40
N VAL A 128 -1.75 1.09 16.37
CA VAL A 128 -2.39 0.53 15.18
C VAL A 128 -1.66 1.09 13.95
N VAL A 129 -1.20 0.20 13.06
CA VAL A 129 -0.54 0.61 11.82
C VAL A 129 -1.36 0.11 10.65
N VAL A 130 -1.68 1.00 9.71
CA VAL A 130 -2.39 0.64 8.48
C VAL A 130 -1.52 0.98 7.28
N PHE A 131 -1.12 -0.03 6.52
CA PHE A 131 -0.51 0.15 5.20
C PHE A 131 -1.60 0.52 4.20
N VAL A 132 -1.61 1.77 3.75
CA VAL A 132 -2.59 2.29 2.81
C VAL A 132 -2.03 2.24 1.38
N SER A 133 -2.68 1.48 0.52
CA SER A 133 -2.36 1.39 -0.90
C SER A 133 -3.50 1.93 -1.75
N ILE A 134 -3.28 3.06 -2.40
CA ILE A 134 -4.28 3.67 -3.26
C ILE A 134 -4.22 3.06 -4.67
N LYS A 135 -5.36 2.63 -5.18
CA LYS A 135 -5.50 2.11 -6.54
C LYS A 135 -6.64 2.81 -7.28
N ALA A 136 -6.29 3.41 -8.41
CA ALA A 136 -7.26 3.87 -9.38
C ALA A 136 -7.87 2.66 -10.10
N ILE A 137 -9.20 2.64 -10.24
CA ILE A 137 -9.91 1.67 -11.04
C ILE A 137 -10.72 2.37 -12.14
N PRO A 138 -10.90 1.75 -13.32
CA PRO A 138 -11.47 2.39 -14.50
C PRO A 138 -13.02 2.48 -14.44
N ILE A 139 -13.56 2.83 -13.28
CA ILE A 139 -15.00 3.04 -13.04
C ILE A 139 -15.25 4.45 -12.53
N ALA A 140 -16.44 4.99 -12.77
CA ALA A 140 -16.74 6.39 -12.46
C ALA A 140 -16.71 6.66 -10.96
N TYR A 141 -17.43 5.84 -10.20
CA TYR A 141 -17.54 5.88 -8.75
C TYR A 141 -17.43 4.46 -8.21
N VAL A 142 -16.71 4.29 -7.10
CA VAL A 142 -16.63 3.00 -6.38
C VAL A 142 -17.66 3.01 -5.26
N ALA A 143 -18.38 1.89 -5.08
CA ALA A 143 -19.26 1.73 -3.93
C ALA A 143 -18.45 1.82 -2.62
N LEU A 144 -19.04 2.37 -1.55
CA LEU A 144 -18.35 2.57 -0.27
C LEU A 144 -17.80 1.25 0.29
N GLU A 145 -18.58 0.18 0.20
CA GLU A 145 -18.21 -1.17 0.65
C GLU A 145 -16.99 -1.75 -0.08
N GLU A 146 -16.80 -1.41 -1.36
CA GLU A 146 -15.67 -1.89 -2.17
C GLU A 146 -14.50 -0.91 -2.21
N ARG A 147 -14.68 0.29 -1.63
CA ARG A 147 -13.69 1.38 -1.61
C ARG A 147 -12.54 1.04 -0.68
N PHE A 148 -12.81 0.42 0.46
CA PHE A 148 -11.80 0.08 1.46
C PHE A 148 -11.70 -1.43 1.62
N LEU A 149 -10.66 -2.02 1.06
CA LEU A 149 -10.40 -3.45 1.22
C LEU A 149 -9.34 -3.68 2.28
N PHE A 150 -9.78 -4.19 3.42
CA PHE A 150 -8.89 -4.53 4.52
C PHE A 150 -8.39 -5.96 4.45
N GLN A 151 -7.13 -6.12 4.85
CA GLN A 151 -6.49 -7.41 5.06
C GLN A 151 -5.60 -7.30 6.29
N GLN A 152 -5.72 -8.24 7.21
CA GLN A 152 -4.83 -8.28 8.37
C GLN A 152 -3.47 -8.87 7.99
N VAL A 153 -2.39 -8.23 8.45
CA VAL A 153 -1.03 -8.77 8.31
C VAL A 153 -0.78 -9.66 9.53
N LYS A 154 -0.64 -10.98 9.32
CA LYS A 154 -0.41 -11.93 10.42
C LYS A 154 0.90 -11.62 11.16
N PRO A 155 0.95 -11.67 12.51
CA PRO A 155 -0.02 -12.20 13.46
C PRO A 155 -0.95 -11.09 13.99
N ARG A 156 -2.16 -11.47 14.44
CA ARG A 156 -3.20 -10.52 14.89
C ARG A 156 -2.73 -9.58 16.00
N GLU A 157 -1.91 -10.10 16.91
CA GLU A 157 -1.36 -9.39 18.08
C GLU A 157 -0.69 -8.07 17.75
N GLN A 158 -0.14 -7.95 16.53
CA GLN A 158 0.62 -6.77 16.13
C GLN A 158 -0.28 -5.61 15.66
N ARG A 159 -1.59 -5.82 15.44
CA ARG A 159 -2.54 -4.78 14.99
C ARG A 159 -2.01 -3.98 13.80
N ILE A 160 -1.45 -4.73 12.85
CA ILE A 160 -0.95 -4.21 11.58
C ILE A 160 -1.92 -4.65 10.50
N PHE A 161 -2.54 -3.67 9.86
CA PHE A 161 -3.54 -3.87 8.82
C PHE A 161 -2.99 -3.37 7.49
N ARG A 162 -3.54 -3.92 6.42
CA ARG A 162 -3.37 -3.41 5.07
C ARG A 162 -4.74 -2.96 4.59
N CYS A 163 -4.79 -1.78 4.00
CA CYS A 163 -5.97 -1.24 3.37
C CYS A 163 -5.65 -0.89 1.91
N ILE A 164 -6.37 -1.49 0.97
CA ILE A 164 -6.35 -1.08 -0.43
C ILE A 164 -7.52 -0.13 -0.63
N VAL A 165 -7.23 1.14 -0.86
CA VAL A 165 -8.23 2.16 -1.14
C VAL A 165 -8.42 2.23 -2.65
N ARG A 166 -9.56 1.72 -3.12
CA ARG A 166 -9.96 1.80 -4.53
C ARG A 166 -10.68 3.11 -4.78
N HIS A 167 -10.31 3.82 -5.83
CA HIS A 167 -11.02 5.02 -6.24
C HIS A 167 -11.31 5.01 -7.73
N GLY A 168 -12.47 5.54 -8.09
CA GLY A 168 -12.90 5.77 -9.45
C GLY A 168 -12.33 7.07 -10.00
N TYR A 169 -12.48 7.29 -11.31
CA TYR A 169 -11.96 8.49 -11.97
C TYR A 169 -12.77 9.76 -11.67
N ARG A 170 -14.00 9.64 -11.12
CA ARG A 170 -14.80 10.78 -10.61
C ARG A 170 -14.90 10.83 -9.09
N ASP A 171 -14.26 9.91 -8.39
CA ASP A 171 -14.23 9.96 -6.93
C ASP A 171 -13.40 11.13 -6.45
N VAL A 172 -14.00 11.96 -5.61
CA VAL A 172 -13.28 12.99 -4.86
C VAL A 172 -12.84 12.34 -3.55
N LEU A 173 -11.55 12.44 -3.21
CA LEU A 173 -11.13 12.17 -1.84
C LEU A 173 -11.69 13.31 -0.98
N GLY A 174 -12.57 12.97 -0.04
CA GLY A 174 -13.12 13.91 0.93
C GLY A 174 -12.03 14.54 1.80
N ASP A 175 -12.45 15.34 2.76
CA ASP A 175 -11.53 15.95 3.72
C ASP A 175 -10.75 14.86 4.48
N ASP A 176 -9.59 15.23 5.02
CA ASP A 176 -8.70 14.32 5.74
C ASP A 176 -9.43 13.64 6.90
N VAL A 177 -10.21 14.40 7.67
CA VAL A 177 -11.02 13.90 8.79
C VAL A 177 -12.09 12.93 8.33
N GLU A 178 -12.77 13.22 7.22
CA GLU A 178 -13.80 12.33 6.68
C GLU A 178 -13.18 11.00 6.21
N PHE A 179 -12.02 11.07 5.56
CA PHE A 179 -11.25 9.89 5.17
C PHE A 179 -10.80 9.07 6.39
N GLU A 180 -10.27 9.73 7.44
CA GLU A 180 -9.87 9.07 8.70
C GLU A 180 -11.07 8.32 9.32
N CYS A 181 -12.24 8.97 9.42
CA CYS A 181 -13.45 8.36 9.96
C CYS A 181 -13.93 7.18 9.12
N GLN A 182 -13.99 7.32 7.79
CA GLN A 182 -14.40 6.24 6.88
C GLN A 182 -13.44 5.04 6.97
N LEU A 183 -12.13 5.29 7.01
CA LEU A 183 -11.12 4.25 7.12
C LEU A 183 -11.29 3.44 8.42
N VAL A 184 -11.45 4.14 9.54
CA VAL A 184 -11.62 3.49 10.86
C VAL A 184 -12.94 2.74 10.94
N GLN A 185 -14.02 3.27 10.38
CA GLN A 185 -15.31 2.58 10.33
C GLN A 185 -15.22 1.24 9.59
N HIS A 186 -14.65 1.23 8.39
CA HIS A 186 -14.46 0.00 7.61
C HIS A 186 -13.45 -0.96 8.27
N LEU A 187 -12.47 -0.45 9.01
CA LEU A 187 -11.56 -1.29 9.80
C LEU A 187 -12.31 -2.04 10.91
N LYS A 188 -13.25 -1.38 11.61
CA LYS A 188 -14.09 -2.04 12.63
C LYS A 188 -14.97 -3.12 12.03
N GLU A 189 -15.61 -2.81 10.91
CA GLU A 189 -16.45 -3.76 10.17
C GLU A 189 -15.65 -4.98 9.72
N PHE A 190 -14.43 -4.77 9.22
CA PHE A 190 -13.50 -5.85 8.88
C PHE A 190 -13.17 -6.74 10.09
N ILE A 191 -12.85 -6.17 11.25
CA ILE A 191 -12.52 -6.94 12.46
C ILE A 191 -13.73 -7.76 12.94
N CYS A 192 -14.92 -7.17 12.93
CA CYS A 192 -16.17 -7.88 13.20
C CYS A 192 -16.36 -9.07 12.24
N GLN A 193 -16.24 -8.83 10.94
CA GLN A 193 -16.47 -9.86 9.91
C GLN A 193 -15.43 -10.97 9.99
N GLU A 194 -14.16 -10.63 10.14
CA GLU A 194 -13.07 -11.60 10.26
C GLU A 194 -13.27 -12.50 11.50
N SER A 195 -13.71 -11.91 12.61
CA SER A 195 -14.03 -12.68 13.82
C SER A 195 -15.16 -13.69 13.59
N TYR A 196 -16.18 -13.33 12.81
CA TYR A 196 -17.31 -14.20 12.50
C TYR A 196 -16.91 -15.34 11.57
N MET A 197 -16.06 -15.08 10.57
CA MET A 197 -15.57 -16.10 9.63
C MET A 197 -14.76 -17.20 10.34
N LEU A 198 -13.93 -16.84 11.33
CA LEU A 198 -13.19 -17.81 12.14
C LEU A 198 -14.11 -18.71 12.96
N LYS A 199 -15.26 -18.19 13.42
CA LYS A 199 -16.26 -18.99 14.13
C LYS A 199 -16.78 -20.11 13.23
N THR A 200 -17.10 -19.79 11.97
CA THR A 200 -17.62 -20.75 11.01
C THR A 200 -16.58 -21.79 10.58
N GLU A 201 -15.31 -21.41 10.43
CA GLU A 201 -14.22 -22.36 10.12
C GLU A 201 -13.90 -23.30 11.30
N GLY A 202 -14.03 -22.84 12.54
CA GLY A 202 -13.86 -23.66 13.74
C GLY A 202 -14.94 -24.73 13.92
N THR A 203 -16.21 -24.39 13.67
CA THR A 203 -17.34 -25.34 13.81
C THR A 203 -17.28 -26.49 12.80
N ASN A 204 -16.79 -26.23 11.57
CA ASN A 204 -16.67 -27.27 10.53
C ASN A 204 -15.54 -28.28 10.79
N ALA A 205 -14.54 -27.94 11.61
CA ALA A 205 -13.46 -28.85 11.99
C ALA A 205 -13.89 -29.83 13.10
N ASP A 206 -14.80 -29.40 13.99
CA ASP A 206 -15.29 -30.23 15.09
C ASP A 206 -16.37 -31.23 14.64
N GLU A 207 -17.11 -30.94 13.56
CA GLU A 207 -18.14 -31.85 13.00
C GLU A 207 -17.55 -33.07 12.27
N GLN A 208 -16.32 -32.97 11.73
CA GLN A 208 -15.67 -34.10 11.03
C GLN A 208 -15.00 -35.13 11.95
N THR A 209 -14.83 -34.82 13.25
CA THR A 209 -14.17 -35.73 14.20
C THR A 209 -15.16 -36.53 15.05
N LEU A 210 -16.44 -36.15 15.09
CA LEU A 210 -17.47 -36.75 15.97
C LEU A 210 -18.36 -37.81 15.30
N THR A 211 -18.15 -38.17 14.03
CA THR A 211 -18.98 -39.17 13.32
C THR A 211 -18.37 -40.57 13.23
N LEU A 212 -17.19 -40.82 13.83
CA LEU A 212 -16.51 -42.13 13.78
C LEU A 212 -16.33 -42.85 15.13
N ALA A 213 -16.97 -42.38 16.20
CA ALA A 213 -16.95 -43.09 17.48
C ALA A 213 -18.29 -42.95 18.20
N ASN A 214 -19.13 -44.00 18.08
CA ASN A 214 -20.06 -44.53 19.09
C ASN A 214 -21.33 -45.12 18.47
N GLU A 215 -21.16 -46.11 17.59
CA GLU A 215 -22.05 -47.28 17.62
C GLU A 215 -21.36 -48.32 18.51
N ASN A 216 -22.10 -48.85 19.49
CA ASN A 216 -21.68 -49.80 20.53
C ASN A 216 -21.15 -49.16 21.82
N ASP A 217 -22.07 -48.71 22.68
CA ASP A 217 -22.15 -49.21 24.07
C ASP A 217 -23.34 -48.55 24.79
N MET A 218 -24.53 -49.05 24.48
CA MET A 218 -25.70 -48.86 25.32
C MET A 218 -25.95 -50.18 26.06
N LYS A 219 -25.37 -50.30 27.27
CA LYS A 219 -25.91 -51.07 28.41
C LYS A 219 -24.93 -51.03 29.59
N ASN A 220 -25.51 -50.85 30.78
CA ASN A 220 -24.91 -50.89 32.13
C ASN A 220 -24.32 -49.52 32.54
N THR A 221 -24.81 -48.79 33.54
CA THR A 221 -25.37 -49.24 34.82
C THR A 221 -26.20 -48.09 35.43
N ILE A 222 -27.45 -48.39 35.78
CA ILE A 222 -28.27 -47.57 36.67
C ILE A 222 -27.78 -47.86 38.10
N ASN A 223 -27.39 -46.83 38.86
CA ASN A 223 -27.77 -46.58 40.28
C ASN A 223 -26.71 -45.82 41.12
N ALA A 224 -27.24 -44.81 41.85
CA ALA A 224 -26.91 -44.41 43.22
C ALA A 224 -25.87 -43.29 43.50
N ILE A 225 -26.41 -42.18 44.08
CA ILE A 225 -25.88 -41.34 45.20
C ILE A 225 -24.85 -40.26 44.77
N ASP A 226 -25.27 -38.99 44.65
CA ASP A 226 -25.29 -37.90 45.68
C ASP A 226 -23.94 -37.19 45.80
N GLU A 227 -23.91 -35.91 45.41
CA GLU A 227 -23.34 -34.80 46.19
C GLU A 227 -23.11 -33.54 45.31
N THR A 228 -23.32 -32.42 45.96
CA THR A 228 -23.37 -31.06 45.47
C THR A 228 -22.00 -30.58 44.96
N ILE A 229 -21.90 -30.15 43.70
CA ILE A 229 -20.81 -29.26 43.26
C ILE A 229 -21.40 -28.13 42.42
N LEU A 230 -21.08 -26.92 42.88
CA LEU A 230 -21.40 -25.60 42.37
C LEU A 230 -21.48 -25.51 40.84
N VAL A 231 -22.62 -25.02 40.34
CA VAL A 231 -22.76 -24.56 38.97
C VAL A 231 -21.88 -23.32 38.80
N GLU A 232 -20.64 -23.50 38.36
CA GLU A 232 -19.92 -22.43 37.67
C GLU A 232 -20.60 -22.20 36.32
N PRO A 233 -20.88 -20.94 35.92
CA PRO A 233 -21.46 -20.69 34.62
C PRO A 233 -20.39 -21.01 33.59
N HIS A 234 -20.60 -22.10 32.84
CA HIS A 234 -19.89 -22.38 31.61
C HIS A 234 -20.11 -21.21 30.65
N ALA A 235 -19.21 -20.22 30.69
CA ALA A 235 -19.12 -19.18 29.69
C ALA A 235 -18.78 -19.88 28.37
N SER A 236 -19.78 -19.97 27.49
CA SER A 236 -19.59 -20.48 26.14
C SER A 236 -18.46 -19.71 25.46
N SER A 237 -17.57 -20.40 24.75
CA SER A 237 -16.48 -19.79 23.95
C SER A 237 -16.97 -18.65 23.05
N ASP A 238 -18.25 -18.68 22.69
CA ASP A 238 -18.94 -17.67 21.88
C ASP A 238 -19.04 -16.29 22.57
N SER A 239 -19.19 -16.29 23.91
CA SER A 239 -19.23 -15.06 24.73
C SER A 239 -17.85 -14.45 24.95
N ILE A 240 -16.81 -15.29 25.08
CA ILE A 240 -15.43 -14.85 25.33
C ILE A 240 -14.84 -14.18 24.07
N GLN A 241 -15.07 -14.77 22.90
CA GLN A 241 -14.53 -14.23 21.64
C GLN A 241 -15.26 -12.96 21.17
N GLY A 242 -16.58 -12.88 21.35
CA GLY A 242 -17.33 -11.65 21.07
C GLY A 242 -16.91 -10.48 21.97
N TYR A 243 -16.57 -10.77 23.22
CA TYR A 243 -16.05 -9.79 24.17
C TYR A 243 -14.65 -9.29 23.78
N GLU A 244 -13.77 -10.16 23.28
CA GLU A 244 -12.43 -9.78 22.80
C GLU A 244 -12.49 -8.85 21.57
N VAL A 245 -13.38 -9.14 20.63
CA VAL A 245 -13.62 -8.30 19.43
C VAL A 245 -14.15 -6.92 19.82
N THR A 246 -15.11 -6.87 20.75
CA THR A 246 -15.68 -5.60 21.23
C THR A 246 -14.60 -4.72 21.87
N LYS A 247 -13.70 -5.33 22.66
CA LYS A 247 -12.54 -4.63 23.22
C LYS A 247 -11.55 -4.15 22.18
N GLU A 248 -11.31 -4.93 21.13
CA GLU A 248 -10.41 -4.51 20.04
C GLU A 248 -10.98 -3.30 19.29
N ILE A 249 -12.28 -3.26 19.05
CA ILE A 249 -12.97 -2.12 18.44
C ILE A 249 -12.88 -0.88 19.33
N GLU A 250 -13.18 -1.01 20.62
CA GLU A 250 -13.07 0.09 21.59
C GLU A 250 -11.62 0.59 21.69
N PHE A 251 -10.64 -0.31 21.62
CA PHE A 251 -9.23 0.05 21.58
C PHE A 251 -8.89 0.89 20.34
N ILE A 252 -9.39 0.52 19.15
CA ILE A 252 -9.15 1.26 17.90
C ILE A 252 -9.79 2.65 17.96
N GLU A 253 -11.01 2.77 18.50
CA GLU A 253 -11.65 4.06 18.73
C GLU A 253 -10.80 4.97 19.60
N LYS A 254 -10.31 4.44 20.72
CA LYS A 254 -9.40 5.17 21.61
C LYS A 254 -8.09 5.56 20.90
N GLN A 255 -7.55 4.73 20.01
CA GLN A 255 -6.37 5.09 19.23
C GLN A 255 -6.66 6.18 18.19
N MET A 256 -7.86 6.21 17.62
CA MET A 256 -8.28 7.28 16.72
C MET A 256 -8.34 8.63 17.46
N GLU A 257 -8.84 8.67 18.70
CA GLU A 257 -8.88 9.87 19.54
C GLU A 257 -7.48 10.41 19.87
N ASN A 258 -6.48 9.53 20.01
CA ASN A 258 -5.08 9.92 20.22
C ASN A 258 -4.43 10.54 18.97
N GLY A 259 -5.11 10.49 17.82
CA GLY A 259 -4.70 11.12 16.58
C GLY A 259 -4.13 10.15 15.54
N VAL A 260 -4.12 10.63 14.29
CA VAL A 260 -3.65 9.90 13.12
C VAL A 260 -2.38 10.56 12.58
N VAL A 261 -1.34 9.79 12.30
CA VAL A 261 -0.09 10.25 11.68
C VAL A 261 0.08 9.60 10.33
N TYR A 262 0.38 10.42 9.33
CA TYR A 262 0.57 10.00 7.94
C TYR A 262 2.05 9.82 7.71
N MET A 263 2.46 8.65 7.23
CA MET A 263 3.85 8.33 6.93
C MET A 263 3.97 8.06 5.43
N LEU A 264 4.86 8.79 4.76
CA LEU A 264 5.12 8.66 3.33
C LEU A 264 6.60 8.35 3.10
N GLY A 265 6.87 7.27 2.37
CA GLY A 265 8.22 6.94 1.93
C GLY A 265 8.61 7.74 0.68
N GLU A 266 9.77 8.39 0.73
CA GLU A 266 10.42 9.00 -0.43
C GLU A 266 11.65 8.17 -0.80
N ALA A 267 11.57 7.50 -1.96
CA ALA A 267 12.69 6.72 -2.48
C ALA A 267 13.59 7.61 -3.35
N GLU A 268 14.85 7.77 -2.94
CA GLU A 268 15.89 8.39 -3.75
C GLU A 268 16.68 7.31 -4.49
N VAL A 269 16.73 7.37 -5.81
CA VAL A 269 17.33 6.31 -6.62
C VAL A 269 18.77 6.69 -6.98
N VAL A 270 19.73 5.86 -6.61
CA VAL A 270 21.17 6.06 -6.84
C VAL A 270 21.75 4.83 -7.54
N ALA A 271 22.70 5.01 -8.45
CA ALA A 271 23.36 3.88 -9.09
C ALA A 271 24.29 3.13 -8.12
N ASP A 272 24.24 1.80 -8.14
CA ASP A 272 25.16 0.95 -7.38
C ASP A 272 26.63 1.31 -7.71
N PRO A 273 27.53 1.42 -6.70
CA PRO A 273 28.94 1.75 -6.91
C PRO A 273 29.69 0.80 -7.86
N LYS A 274 29.22 -0.43 -8.05
CA LYS A 274 29.78 -1.43 -8.97
C LYS A 274 29.19 -1.36 -10.39
N SER A 275 28.17 -0.53 -10.61
CA SER A 275 27.53 -0.37 -11.92
C SER A 275 28.45 0.29 -12.95
N SER A 276 28.15 0.04 -14.24
CA SER A 276 28.87 0.64 -15.36
C SER A 276 28.78 2.17 -15.33
N ILE A 277 29.80 2.84 -15.89
CA ILE A 277 29.89 4.31 -15.93
C ILE A 277 28.66 4.91 -16.63
N PHE A 278 28.20 4.27 -17.72
CA PHE A 278 26.98 4.70 -18.42
C PHE A 278 25.76 4.69 -17.50
N LYS A 279 25.55 3.61 -16.72
CA LYS A 279 24.44 3.50 -15.78
C LYS A 279 24.52 4.57 -14.69
N LYS A 280 25.73 4.85 -14.17
CA LYS A 280 25.95 5.94 -13.20
C LYS A 280 25.58 7.31 -13.77
N ILE A 281 25.95 7.59 -15.02
CA ILE A 281 25.58 8.84 -15.71
C ILE A 281 24.06 8.92 -15.87
N VAL A 282 23.43 7.84 -16.32
CA VAL A 282 21.98 7.79 -16.54
C VAL A 282 21.20 8.03 -15.23
N VAL A 283 21.57 7.36 -14.13
CA VAL A 283 20.83 7.44 -12.87
C VAL A 283 21.18 8.72 -12.09
N ASN A 284 22.46 8.94 -11.75
CA ASN A 284 22.86 10.02 -10.84
C ASN A 284 22.86 11.41 -11.49
N HIS A 285 22.88 11.49 -12.82
CA HIS A 285 22.83 12.79 -13.51
C HIS A 285 21.58 12.92 -14.35
N GLY A 286 21.33 11.96 -15.27
CA GLY A 286 20.20 12.01 -16.18
C GLY A 286 18.85 12.02 -15.45
N TYR A 287 18.62 11.03 -14.59
CA TYR A 287 17.38 10.93 -13.83
C TYR A 287 17.27 12.01 -12.75
N ASP A 288 18.33 12.30 -12.00
CA ASP A 288 18.29 13.39 -11.00
C ASP A 288 18.00 14.76 -11.61
N PHE A 289 18.55 15.05 -12.79
CA PHE A 289 18.20 16.24 -13.54
C PHE A 289 16.72 16.22 -13.94
N LEU A 290 16.24 15.12 -14.49
CA LEU A 290 14.84 14.98 -14.88
C LEU A 290 13.90 15.15 -13.68
N ARG A 291 14.18 14.51 -12.56
CA ARG A 291 13.39 14.57 -11.33
C ARG A 291 13.34 16.00 -10.74
N LYS A 292 14.43 16.74 -10.81
CA LYS A 292 14.49 18.14 -10.34
C LYS A 292 13.73 19.11 -11.24
N ASN A 293 13.75 18.90 -12.56
CA ASN A 293 13.11 19.79 -13.54
C ASN A 293 11.63 19.44 -13.77
N PHE A 294 11.32 18.15 -13.91
CA PHE A 294 9.97 17.61 -14.02
C PHE A 294 9.52 17.22 -12.63
N ARG A 295 9.17 18.25 -11.85
CA ARG A 295 8.64 18.14 -10.49
C ARG A 295 7.68 16.95 -10.41
N GLU A 296 8.07 15.86 -9.74
CA GLU A 296 7.15 14.81 -9.32
C GLU A 296 6.11 15.54 -8.49
N GLU A 297 4.88 15.66 -8.99
CA GLU A 297 3.81 16.31 -8.24
C GLU A 297 3.76 15.60 -6.88
N ASP A 298 4.12 16.34 -5.83
CA ASP A 298 3.98 15.92 -4.43
C ASP A 298 2.66 15.18 -4.39
N ARG A 299 2.66 13.87 -4.08
CA ARG A 299 1.50 12.98 -4.16
C ARG A 299 0.45 13.52 -3.19
N SER A 300 -0.23 14.59 -3.58
CA SER A 300 -1.08 15.41 -2.75
C SER A 300 -2.45 14.78 -2.78
N MET A 301 -2.48 13.54 -2.31
CA MET A 301 -3.60 13.16 -1.47
C MET A 301 -3.81 14.29 -0.46
N THR A 302 -5.05 14.52 -0.08
CA THR A 302 -5.50 15.45 0.96
C THR A 302 -4.91 15.06 2.33
N ILE A 303 -3.59 14.93 2.43
CA ILE A 303 -2.86 14.55 3.61
C ILE A 303 -2.50 15.86 4.31
N PRO A 304 -2.96 16.04 5.54
CA PRO A 304 -2.67 17.24 6.31
C PRO A 304 -1.16 17.33 6.55
N ARG A 305 -0.51 18.36 5.98
CA ARG A 305 0.95 18.55 6.08
C ARG A 305 1.46 18.61 7.52
N LYS A 306 0.60 19.02 8.47
CA LYS A 306 0.92 19.07 9.91
C LYS A 306 1.05 17.69 10.56
N LYS A 307 0.40 16.65 9.99
CA LYS A 307 0.42 15.27 10.49
C LYS A 307 1.27 14.34 9.59
N LEU A 308 2.00 14.90 8.61
CA LEU A 308 2.78 14.14 7.63
C LEU A 308 4.24 13.99 8.08
N LEU A 309 4.69 12.74 8.13
CA LEU A 309 6.08 12.33 8.31
C LEU A 309 6.59 11.75 6.99
N LYS A 310 7.55 12.44 6.38
CA LYS A 310 8.26 11.97 5.18
C LYS A 310 9.53 11.23 5.60
N VAL A 311 9.71 10.00 5.13
CA VAL A 311 10.89 9.17 5.42
C VAL A 311 11.62 8.93 4.11
N GLY A 312 12.85 9.43 4.00
CA GLY A 312 13.72 9.18 2.86
C GLY A 312 14.42 7.82 2.95
N MET A 313 14.55 7.11 1.84
CA MET A 313 15.41 5.92 1.71
C MET A 313 16.10 5.91 0.35
N THR A 314 17.38 5.59 0.34
CA THR A 314 18.14 5.43 -0.90
C THR A 314 17.97 4.02 -1.46
N TYR A 315 17.59 3.92 -2.73
CA TYR A 315 17.56 2.68 -3.49
C TYR A 315 18.77 2.63 -4.40
N GLU A 316 19.65 1.69 -4.13
CA GLU A 316 20.83 1.43 -4.97
C GLU A 316 20.41 0.48 -6.10
N ILE A 317 20.35 1.01 -7.33
CA ILE A 317 19.98 0.25 -8.54
C ILE A 317 21.14 -0.08 -9.44
#